data_AF-A0A212ADD7-F1
#
_entry.id   AF-A0A212ADD7-F1
#
_cell.length_a   1.000
_cell.length_b   1.000
_cell.length_c   1.000
_cell.angle_alpha   90.00
_cell.angle_beta   90.00
_cell.angle_gamma   90.00
#
_symmetry.space_group_name_H-M   'P 1'
#
loop_
_entity.id
_entity.type
_entity.pdbx_description
1 polymer ?
#
loop_
_entity_poly.entity_id
_entity_poly.type
_entity_poly.pdbx_seq_one_letter_code
_entity_poly.pdbx_strand_id
1 'polypeptide(L)'
;MKIPLLAALTLVIALGGCASRWNPMNWAGSNSAPDTLEPEEGYAAATVDTRPLVAQVTGLTIDQAPGGVIVRATGLPPTQGYWNVALLPQGPAENGTMTYRFVAVPPGTAVPAGSTTAREVTAARFINAYQLEGIRNIVVVGETNQRSVTAR
;
A
#
# COMPACT_ATOMS: atom_id res chain seq x y z
N MET A 1 68.95 -38.67 -7.96
CA MET A 1 67.66 -39.41 -7.96
C MET A 1 66.56 -38.74 -7.12
N LYS A 2 66.57 -37.41 -6.90
CA LYS A 2 65.59 -36.69 -6.05
C LYS A 2 64.58 -35.86 -6.86
N ILE A 3 65.01 -35.44 -8.06
CA ILE A 3 64.24 -34.65 -9.03
C ILE A 3 63.00 -35.39 -9.57
N PRO A 4 63.06 -36.70 -9.94
CA PRO A 4 61.85 -37.38 -10.44
C PRO A 4 60.81 -37.62 -9.33
N LEU A 5 61.26 -37.73 -8.07
CA LEU A 5 60.37 -37.90 -6.91
C LEU A 5 59.60 -36.60 -6.61
N LEU A 6 60.28 -35.46 -6.70
CA LEU A 6 59.66 -34.13 -6.56
C LEU A 6 58.68 -33.84 -7.70
N ALA A 7 59.01 -34.23 -8.94
CA ALA A 7 58.12 -34.08 -10.10
C ALA A 7 56.87 -34.97 -10.00
N ALA A 8 57.01 -36.19 -9.47
CA ALA A 8 55.87 -37.06 -9.24
C ALA A 8 54.96 -36.54 -8.11
N LEU A 9 55.54 -35.98 -7.04
CA LEU A 9 54.78 -35.44 -5.91
C LEU A 9 53.98 -34.19 -6.30
N THR A 10 54.56 -33.27 -7.09
CA THR A 10 53.86 -32.08 -7.59
C THR A 10 52.72 -32.45 -8.55
N LEU A 11 52.92 -33.49 -9.37
CA LEU A 11 51.89 -33.97 -10.29
C LEU A 11 50.69 -34.56 -9.54
N VAL A 12 50.91 -35.35 -8.48
CA VAL A 12 49.82 -35.93 -7.67
C VAL A 12 49.00 -34.86 -6.94
N ILE A 13 49.65 -33.80 -6.44
CA ILE A 13 48.95 -32.67 -5.80
C ILE A 13 48.12 -31.88 -6.83
N ALA A 14 48.63 -31.71 -8.06
CA ALA A 14 47.93 -31.01 -9.13
C ALA A 14 46.69 -31.76 -9.64
N LEU A 15 46.73 -33.11 -9.69
CA LEU A 15 45.64 -33.94 -10.22
C LEU A 15 44.54 -34.26 -9.19
N GLY A 16 44.80 -34.17 -7.87
CA GLY A 16 43.84 -34.50 -6.82
C GLY A 16 42.75 -33.45 -6.53
N GLY A 17 42.83 -32.26 -7.14
CA GLY A 17 42.03 -31.10 -6.76
C GLY A 17 40.72 -30.89 -7.52
N CYS A 18 40.49 -31.58 -8.64
CA CYS A 18 39.53 -31.17 -9.67
C CYS A 18 38.04 -31.25 -9.31
N ALA A 19 37.65 -31.74 -8.13
CA ALA A 19 36.26 -31.70 -7.64
C ALA A 19 36.13 -31.46 -6.13
N SER A 20 37.22 -31.01 -5.46
CA SER A 20 37.25 -30.87 -4.00
C SER A 20 36.80 -29.49 -3.51
N ARG A 21 36.24 -29.40 -2.30
CA ARG A 21 35.86 -28.11 -1.66
C ARG A 21 37.02 -27.14 -1.45
N TRP A 22 38.25 -27.62 -1.59
CA TRP A 22 39.48 -26.85 -1.39
C TRP A 22 40.01 -26.23 -2.69
N ASN A 23 39.28 -26.38 -3.80
CA ASN A 23 39.61 -25.74 -5.07
C ASN A 23 39.18 -24.25 -5.05
N PRO A 24 40.12 -23.30 -5.19
CA PRO A 24 39.80 -21.87 -5.16
C PRO A 24 38.89 -21.42 -6.31
N MET A 25 38.85 -22.17 -7.42
CA MET A 25 37.92 -21.92 -8.52
C MET A 25 36.47 -22.24 -8.15
N ASN A 26 36.25 -23.12 -7.17
CA ASN A 26 34.91 -23.50 -6.71
C ASN A 26 34.35 -22.52 -5.65
N TRP A 27 35.19 -21.65 -5.07
CA TRP A 27 34.75 -20.61 -4.14
C TRP A 27 34.14 -19.40 -4.85
N ALA A 28 34.36 -19.28 -6.16
CA ALA A 28 33.91 -18.17 -6.99
C ALA A 28 32.60 -18.43 -7.76
N GLY A 29 31.89 -19.53 -7.47
CA GLY A 29 30.83 -20.02 -8.35
C GLY A 29 29.67 -20.73 -7.66
N SER A 30 28.83 -19.96 -6.99
CA SER A 30 27.40 -20.23 -6.90
C SER A 30 26.72 -18.93 -6.48
N ASN A 31 26.58 -18.00 -7.43
CA ASN A 31 25.51 -17.02 -7.36
C ASN A 31 24.21 -17.75 -7.73
N SER A 32 23.78 -18.67 -6.87
CA SER A 32 22.36 -19.00 -6.85
C SER A 32 21.68 -17.69 -6.48
N ALA A 33 20.90 -17.14 -7.42
CA ALA A 33 20.00 -16.06 -7.07
C ALA A 33 19.27 -16.50 -5.80
N PRO A 34 19.23 -15.69 -4.73
CA PRO A 34 18.51 -16.09 -3.53
C PRO A 34 17.10 -16.46 -3.97
N ASP A 35 16.65 -17.65 -3.58
CA ASP A 35 15.25 -18.05 -3.74
C ASP A 35 14.45 -16.95 -3.05
N THR A 36 13.91 -16.05 -3.87
CA THR A 36 13.07 -14.96 -3.39
C THR A 36 11.79 -15.65 -2.95
N LEU A 37 11.30 -15.29 -1.76
CA LEU A 37 10.08 -15.85 -1.16
C LEU A 37 8.82 -15.41 -1.92
N GLU A 38 8.81 -15.53 -3.24
CA GLU A 38 7.61 -15.36 -4.03
C GLU A 38 6.70 -16.58 -3.77
N PRO A 39 5.45 -16.35 -3.33
CA PRO A 39 4.50 -17.44 -3.18
C PRO A 39 4.32 -18.19 -4.50
N GLU A 40 4.24 -19.52 -4.44
CA GLU A 40 4.06 -20.39 -5.61
C GLU A 40 2.79 -20.04 -6.42
N GLU A 41 1.79 -19.45 -5.75
CA GLU A 41 0.52 -18.98 -6.35
C GLU A 41 0.53 -17.49 -6.73
N GLY A 42 1.67 -16.80 -6.59
CA GLY A 42 1.80 -15.36 -6.78
C GLY A 42 1.26 -14.53 -5.60
N TYR A 43 1.42 -13.21 -5.68
CA TYR A 43 0.86 -12.30 -4.69
C TYR A 43 -0.65 -12.23 -4.82
N ALA A 44 -1.37 -12.29 -3.68
CA ALA A 44 -2.80 -12.03 -3.66
C ALA A 44 -3.08 -10.68 -4.36
N ALA A 45 -3.95 -10.69 -5.37
CA ALA A 45 -4.35 -9.47 -6.05
C ALA A 45 -4.88 -8.48 -5.01
N ALA A 46 -4.40 -7.23 -5.05
CA ALA A 46 -4.90 -6.18 -4.19
C ALA A 46 -6.43 -6.15 -4.29
N THR A 47 -7.13 -6.44 -3.19
CA THR A 47 -8.59 -6.43 -3.17
C THR A 47 -9.05 -5.02 -3.52
N VAL A 48 -9.55 -4.85 -4.74
CA VAL A 48 -10.05 -3.56 -5.21
C VAL A 48 -11.34 -3.27 -4.46
N ASP A 49 -11.38 -2.14 -3.76
CA ASP A 49 -12.59 -1.70 -3.09
C ASP A 49 -13.64 -1.27 -4.12
N THR A 50 -14.71 -2.05 -4.25
CA THR A 50 -15.79 -1.82 -5.21
C THR A 50 -16.92 -0.98 -4.64
N ARG A 51 -16.78 -0.40 -3.43
CA ARG A 51 -17.84 0.43 -2.84
C ARG A 51 -18.04 1.69 -3.71
N PRO A 52 -19.30 2.06 -4.00
CA PRO A 52 -19.59 3.29 -4.71
C PRO A 52 -19.19 4.51 -3.88
N LEU A 53 -19.01 5.63 -4.57
CA LEU A 53 -18.82 6.91 -3.92
C LEU A 53 -20.11 7.35 -3.23
N VAL A 54 -19.97 8.08 -2.14
CA VAL A 54 -21.09 8.81 -1.54
C VAL A 54 -21.53 9.89 -2.52
N ALA A 55 -22.84 10.03 -2.72
CA ALA A 55 -23.39 10.93 -3.74
C ALA A 55 -22.87 12.36 -3.61
N GLN A 56 -22.91 12.93 -2.41
CA GLN A 56 -22.43 14.30 -2.16
C GLN A 56 -21.59 14.40 -0.88
N VAL A 57 -20.49 15.13 -0.94
CA VAL A 57 -19.71 15.57 0.24
C VAL A 57 -20.23 16.91 0.73
N THR A 58 -20.83 16.95 1.91
CA THR A 58 -21.46 18.13 2.51
C THR A 58 -20.55 18.83 3.51
N GLY A 59 -19.61 18.12 4.13
CA GLY A 59 -18.66 18.67 5.10
C GLY A 59 -17.28 18.04 4.96
N LEU A 60 -16.24 18.84 5.22
CA LEU A 60 -14.86 18.38 5.30
C LEU A 60 -14.12 19.22 6.34
N THR A 61 -13.55 18.56 7.34
CA THR A 61 -12.86 19.19 8.47
C THR A 61 -11.58 18.44 8.78
N ILE A 62 -10.61 19.16 9.36
CA ILE A 62 -9.38 18.59 9.90
C ILE A 62 -9.35 18.90 11.39
N ASP A 63 -9.27 17.85 12.20
CA ASP A 63 -9.11 17.94 13.64
C ASP A 63 -7.68 17.55 14.01
N GLN A 64 -7.01 18.36 14.82
CA GLN A 64 -5.64 18.06 15.28
C GLN A 64 -5.66 16.89 16.26
N ALA A 65 -4.69 15.99 16.13
CA ALA A 65 -4.54 14.83 17.02
C ALA A 65 -3.06 14.61 17.38
N PRO A 66 -2.76 13.98 18.53
CA PRO A 66 -1.38 13.63 18.85
C PRO A 66 -0.73 12.81 17.73
N GLY A 67 0.39 13.30 17.20
CA GLY A 67 1.14 12.64 16.13
C GLY A 67 0.55 12.78 14.72
N GLY A 68 -0.45 13.64 14.49
CA GLY A 68 -1.02 13.84 13.16
C GLY A 68 -2.31 14.65 13.13
N VAL A 69 -3.19 14.32 12.20
CA VAL A 69 -4.52 14.93 12.08
C VAL A 69 -5.58 13.87 11.77
N ILE A 70 -6.83 14.16 12.13
CA ILE A 70 -8.00 13.38 11.74
C ILE A 70 -8.74 14.18 10.68
N VAL A 71 -8.82 13.63 9.48
CA VAL A 71 -9.66 14.18 8.41
C VAL A 71 -11.05 13.58 8.55
N ARG A 72 -12.05 14.43 8.73
CA ARG A 72 -13.45 14.02 8.88
C ARG A 72 -14.28 14.61 7.75
N ALA A 73 -14.97 13.74 7.04
CA ALA A 73 -15.88 14.11 5.96
C ALA A 73 -17.30 13.68 6.29
N THR A 74 -18.24 14.58 6.03
CA THR A 74 -19.68 14.34 6.13
C THR A 74 -20.25 14.30 4.73
N GLY A 75 -21.12 13.32 4.48
CA GLY A 75 -21.68 13.08 3.17
C GLY A 75 -23.16 12.75 3.22
N LEU A 76 -23.81 12.96 2.07
CA LEU A 76 -25.23 12.72 1.87
C LEU A 76 -25.40 11.69 0.74
N PRO A 77 -25.63 10.41 1.07
CA PRO A 77 -26.04 9.38 0.13
C PRO A 77 -27.45 9.62 -0.42
N PRO A 78 -27.84 8.96 -1.52
CA PRO A 78 -29.15 9.17 -2.14
C PRO A 78 -30.30 8.71 -1.24
N THR A 79 -30.12 7.63 -0.48
CA THR A 79 -31.15 7.02 0.39
C THR A 79 -30.58 6.70 1.77
N GLN A 80 -31.44 6.33 2.73
CA GLN A 80 -30.98 5.84 4.03
C GLN A 80 -30.47 4.40 3.93
N GLY A 81 -29.73 3.96 4.96
CA GLY A 81 -29.22 2.60 5.05
C GLY A 81 -27.87 2.36 4.39
N TYR A 82 -27.20 3.41 3.91
CA TYR A 82 -25.78 3.33 3.55
C TYR A 82 -24.93 3.12 4.81
N TRP A 83 -23.94 2.24 4.74
CA TRP A 83 -23.15 1.82 5.90
C TRP A 83 -21.70 1.49 5.51
N ASN A 84 -20.87 1.15 6.51
CA ASN A 84 -19.43 0.87 6.33
C ASN A 84 -18.74 1.93 5.45
N VAL A 85 -18.81 3.16 5.94
CA VAL A 85 -18.27 4.33 5.24
C VAL A 85 -16.79 4.49 5.50
N ALA A 86 -16.03 4.92 4.50
CA ALA A 86 -14.60 5.10 4.62
C ALA A 86 -14.06 6.20 3.70
N LEU A 87 -12.93 6.77 4.10
CA LEU A 87 -12.08 7.60 3.25
C LEU A 87 -10.91 6.74 2.77
N LEU A 88 -10.91 6.39 1.49
CA LEU A 88 -9.88 5.55 0.89
C LEU A 88 -8.93 6.41 0.06
N PRO A 89 -7.60 6.30 0.25
CA PRO A 89 -6.65 7.04 -0.58
C PRO A 89 -6.78 6.57 -2.03
N GLN A 90 -6.83 7.52 -2.96
CA GLN A 90 -6.85 7.20 -4.40
C GLN A 90 -5.44 6.87 -4.94
N GLY A 91 -4.40 7.21 -4.19
CA GLY A 91 -3.01 7.04 -4.56
C GLY A 91 -2.08 7.80 -3.62
N PRO A 92 -0.80 7.93 -3.97
CA PRO A 92 0.12 8.84 -3.28
C PRO A 92 -0.33 10.31 -3.44
N ALA A 93 0.22 11.21 -2.61
CA ALA A 93 -0.02 12.62 -2.79
C ALA A 93 0.60 13.12 -4.12
N GLU A 94 -0.17 13.87 -4.89
CA GLU A 94 0.25 14.46 -6.14
C GLU A 94 0.31 15.99 -5.97
N ASN A 95 1.45 16.61 -6.28
CA ASN A 95 1.64 18.06 -6.16
C ASN A 95 1.26 18.62 -4.77
N GLY A 96 1.52 17.85 -3.70
CA GLY A 96 1.16 18.20 -2.33
C GLY A 96 -0.33 18.09 -2.01
N THR A 97 -1.10 17.39 -2.84
CA THR A 97 -2.53 17.14 -2.63
C THR A 97 -2.77 15.66 -2.40
N MET A 98 -3.38 15.32 -1.27
CA MET A 98 -3.80 13.95 -0.96
C MET A 98 -5.30 13.78 -1.25
N THR A 99 -5.62 12.88 -2.16
CA THR A 99 -7.00 12.66 -2.62
C THR A 99 -7.59 11.39 -2.02
N TYR A 100 -8.77 11.55 -1.44
CA TYR A 100 -9.57 10.50 -0.84
C TYR A 100 -10.86 10.29 -1.58
N ARG A 101 -11.21 9.03 -1.82
CA ARG A 101 -12.55 8.60 -2.23
C ARG A 101 -13.41 8.40 -1.00
N PHE A 102 -14.55 9.07 -0.94
CA PHE A 102 -15.54 8.85 0.10
C PHE A 102 -16.49 7.74 -0.36
N VAL A 103 -16.35 6.55 0.22
CA VAL A 103 -17.12 5.38 -0.18
C VAL A 103 -18.08 4.92 0.90
N ALA A 104 -19.16 4.25 0.48
CA ALA A 104 -20.15 3.66 1.37
C ALA A 104 -20.80 2.43 0.73
N VAL A 105 -21.20 1.45 1.54
CA VAL A 105 -21.95 0.29 1.07
C VAL A 105 -23.43 0.66 0.94
N PRO A 106 -24.08 0.43 -0.21
CA PRO A 106 -25.49 0.70 -0.39
C PRO A 106 -26.37 -0.24 0.46
N PRO A 107 -27.62 0.15 0.78
CA PRO A 107 -28.56 -0.75 1.44
C PRO A 107 -28.90 -1.93 0.54
N GLY A 108 -29.17 -3.10 1.14
CA GLY A 108 -29.53 -4.32 0.38
C GLY A 108 -30.90 -4.26 -0.30
N THR A 109 -31.75 -3.30 0.08
CA THR A 109 -33.07 -3.05 -0.51
C THR A 109 -33.20 -1.59 -0.89
N ALA A 110 -33.90 -1.29 -1.97
CA ALA A 110 -34.24 0.08 -2.33
C ALA A 110 -35.14 0.70 -1.24
N VAL A 111 -34.73 1.86 -0.72
CA VAL A 111 -35.48 2.59 0.30
C VAL A 111 -35.80 3.98 -0.25
N PRO A 112 -37.00 4.55 -0.01
CA PRO A 112 -37.28 5.94 -0.35
C PRO A 112 -36.25 6.89 0.28
N ALA A 113 -36.00 8.02 -0.39
CA ALA A 113 -35.17 9.08 0.17
C ALA A 113 -35.89 9.70 1.38
N GLY A 114 -35.39 9.42 2.59
CA GLY A 114 -35.84 10.07 3.82
C GLY A 114 -35.33 11.52 3.96
N SER A 115 -35.42 12.05 5.19
CA SER A 115 -34.86 13.37 5.50
C SER A 115 -33.34 13.41 5.28
N THR A 116 -32.77 14.61 5.17
CA THR A 116 -31.31 14.78 5.05
C THR A 116 -30.59 14.22 6.27
N THR A 117 -31.07 14.52 7.47
CA THR A 117 -30.49 14.05 8.75
C THR A 117 -30.48 12.52 8.87
N ALA A 118 -31.50 11.83 8.38
CA ALA A 118 -31.57 10.37 8.45
C ALA A 118 -30.63 9.65 7.49
N ARG A 119 -30.08 10.37 6.49
CA ARG A 119 -29.19 9.82 5.46
C ARG A 119 -27.74 10.21 5.68
N GLU A 120 -27.48 11.21 6.51
CA GLU A 120 -26.13 11.73 6.72
C GLU A 120 -25.18 10.65 7.24
N VAL A 121 -24.01 10.55 6.62
CA VAL A 121 -22.94 9.64 7.03
C VAL A 121 -21.66 10.42 7.24
N THR A 122 -20.87 10.00 8.24
CA THR A 122 -19.59 10.62 8.55
C THR A 122 -18.50 9.56 8.56
N ALA A 123 -17.41 9.82 7.83
CA ALA A 123 -16.20 9.02 7.86
C ALA A 123 -15.04 9.86 8.37
N ALA A 124 -14.10 9.21 9.07
CA ALA A 124 -12.89 9.85 9.55
C ALA A 124 -11.66 8.99 9.22
N ARG A 125 -10.54 9.63 8.90
CA ARG A 125 -9.26 8.98 8.67
C ARG A 125 -8.15 9.72 9.40
N PHE A 126 -7.39 9.00 10.21
CA PHE A 126 -6.18 9.52 10.81
C PHE A 126 -5.04 9.51 9.79
N ILE A 127 -4.30 10.62 9.71
CA ILE A 127 -3.11 10.79 8.91
C ILE A 127 -2.00 11.20 9.86
N ASN A 128 -0.93 10.41 9.90
CA ASN A 128 0.19 10.70 10.80
C ASN A 128 1.06 11.85 10.26
N ALA A 129 1.87 12.43 11.14
CA ALA A 129 2.73 13.58 10.82
C ALA A 129 3.73 13.31 9.69
N TYR A 130 4.21 12.08 9.57
CA TYR A 130 5.12 11.67 8.49
C TYR A 130 4.42 11.69 7.12
N GLN A 131 3.20 11.15 7.05
CA GLN A 131 2.39 11.19 5.84
C GLN A 131 2.00 12.61 5.44
N LEU A 132 1.79 13.51 6.41
CA LEU A 132 1.48 14.92 6.17
C LEU A 132 2.67 15.71 5.61
N GLU A 133 3.88 15.17 5.64
CA GLU A 133 5.06 15.84 5.13
C GLU A 133 4.91 16.09 3.62
N GLY A 134 4.95 17.35 3.22
CA GLY A 134 4.72 17.77 1.83
C GLY A 134 3.25 17.83 1.39
N ILE A 135 2.29 17.38 2.20
CA ILE A 135 0.85 17.55 1.94
C ILE A 135 0.43 18.95 2.38
N ARG A 136 -0.13 19.73 1.44
CA ARG A 136 -0.71 21.05 1.66
C ARG A 136 -2.22 21.03 1.57
N ASN A 137 -2.79 20.15 0.74
CA ASN A 137 -4.21 20.07 0.51
C ASN A 137 -4.71 18.64 0.68
N ILE A 138 -5.90 18.50 1.22
CA ILE A 138 -6.61 17.23 1.31
C ILE A 138 -7.92 17.39 0.55
N VAL A 139 -8.14 16.50 -0.41
CA VAL A 139 -9.34 16.50 -1.25
C VAL A 139 -10.13 15.24 -0.95
N VAL A 140 -11.44 15.38 -0.77
CA VAL A 140 -12.38 14.27 -0.64
C VAL A 140 -13.36 14.34 -1.81
N VAL A 141 -13.42 13.26 -2.57
CA VAL A 141 -14.24 13.10 -3.76
C VAL A 141 -15.47 12.25 -3.44
N GLY A 142 -16.64 12.78 -3.76
CA GLY A 142 -17.90 12.06 -3.87
C GLY A 142 -18.30 11.91 -5.34
N GLU A 143 -19.49 11.37 -5.58
CA GLU A 143 -19.98 11.12 -6.94
C GLU A 143 -20.27 12.40 -7.71
N THR A 144 -20.93 13.37 -7.06
CA THR A 144 -21.41 14.60 -7.70
C THR A 144 -20.52 15.81 -7.45
N ASN A 145 -19.64 15.73 -6.45
CA ASN A 145 -18.78 16.84 -6.06
C ASN A 145 -17.50 16.38 -5.35
N GLN A 146 -16.62 17.33 -5.12
CA GLN A 146 -15.45 17.17 -4.27
C GLN A 146 -15.34 18.36 -3.32
N ARG A 147 -14.71 18.15 -2.17
CA ARG A 147 -14.33 19.23 -1.23
C ARG A 147 -12.85 19.15 -0.93
N SER A 148 -12.25 20.31 -0.73
CA SER A 148 -10.84 20.44 -0.38
C SER A 148 -10.68 21.23 0.91
N VAL A 149 -9.66 20.90 1.68
CA VAL A 149 -9.26 21.63 2.89
C VAL A 149 -7.73 21.71 2.94
N THR A 150 -7.20 22.82 3.43
CA THR A 150 -5.76 23.00 3.60
C THR A 150 -5.30 22.23 4.83
N ALA A 151 -4.21 21.46 4.70
CA ALA A 151 -3.64 20.62 5.76
C ALA A 151 -2.85 21.43 6.82
N ARG A 152 -2.66 22.74 6.61
CA ARG A 152 -1.99 23.70 7.51
C ARG A 152 -2.56 25.09 7.36
#